data_AF-A0A0W0XVQ1-F1
#
_entry.id   AF-A0A0W0XVQ1-F1
#
_cell.length_a   1.000
_cell.length_b   1.000
_cell.length_c   1.000
_cell.angle_alpha   90.00
_cell.angle_beta   90.00
_cell.angle_gamma   90.00
#
_symmetry.space_group_name_H-M   'P 1'
#
loop_
_entity.id
_entity.type
_entity.pdbx_description
1 polymer ?
#
loop_
_entity_poly.entity_id
_entity_poly.type
_entity_poly.pdbx_seq_one_letter_code
_entity_poly.pdbx_strand_id
1 'polypeptide(L)'
;MTVKQLTGASPTERHQSWQELPWSKINAHVFRLQMRIAKAEREGRTGKVKALQRLLTSSFYGKCLSVKRVTSNVGAKTAGVDGITWRTPQSKMQAVNSLSRKAYKPLPLRRIYIPKKSGKLRPLSIPVMKCRAMQALWHAALVPIAEERADKNAYGFRPKRSAHDAIEQCFCALSHKHAATWVLEGDIKACFDRIDHNWLLENITMDKVILRKFLKSGYVDEGATHLTELGTPQGGIISPTLAVMALSGLESTLINTGETQRTRQKKKINMISYADDFIVTASSEQLLRDEVIPSLETALKKVGLELSREKTKITQIQTGFDFLGFNIRKYPNGKLQIKPSKASISAFIKDIKNCITKCAVLPTEQLIHLLNQKIIGWTNYYRSVVSSKVFSAIDHEIFMALKLCMYRKHPNKGRWWIMRKYFTTVGGDQWRFYCTVKDKSGNKKPLYLKQASETLIRRHKKIKADATPFDPRFKDYFEQRFKEQNNRYIRANSSKSAGLRIIQPYASLSGVR
;
A
#
# COMPACT_ATOMS: atom_id res chain seq x y z
N MET A 1 -36.07 -6.41 42.66
CA MET A 1 -34.74 -5.91 42.21
C MET A 1 -34.73 -5.88 40.69
N THR A 2 -34.99 -4.72 40.09
CA THR A 2 -35.24 -4.54 38.66
C THR A 2 -33.97 -4.10 37.92
N VAL A 3 -33.62 -4.87 36.90
CA VAL A 3 -32.44 -4.73 36.04
C VAL A 3 -32.57 -3.48 35.16
N LYS A 4 -31.65 -2.51 35.31
CA LYS A 4 -31.54 -1.34 34.43
C LYS A 4 -30.88 -1.71 33.11
N GLN A 5 -31.68 -1.71 32.03
CA GLN A 5 -31.21 -1.68 30.65
C GLN A 5 -30.45 -0.37 30.37
N LEU A 6 -29.20 -0.47 29.90
CA LEU A 6 -28.40 0.64 29.39
C LEU A 6 -28.74 0.89 27.90
N THR A 7 -29.79 1.67 27.67
CA THR A 7 -30.10 2.29 26.37
C THR A 7 -29.57 3.73 26.32
N GLY A 8 -28.88 4.08 25.23
CA GLY A 8 -28.71 5.46 24.78
C GLY A 8 -27.57 6.24 25.45
N ALA A 9 -26.46 6.46 24.73
CA ALA A 9 -25.49 7.47 25.09
C ALA A 9 -26.12 8.87 24.94
N SER A 10 -26.19 9.60 26.06
CA SER A 10 -26.69 10.98 26.17
C SER A 10 -25.87 11.99 25.32
N PRO A 11 -26.44 13.12 24.86
CA PRO A 11 -25.76 14.17 24.09
C PRO A 11 -24.90 15.15 24.92
N THR A 12 -24.47 14.80 26.14
CA THR A 12 -23.93 15.75 27.15
C THR A 12 -22.43 15.61 27.49
N GLU A 13 -21.57 15.38 26.51
CA GLU A 13 -20.12 15.68 26.64
C GLU A 13 -19.71 16.74 25.61
N ARG A 14 -20.05 18.01 25.88
CA ARG A 14 -19.60 19.14 25.06
C ARG A 14 -18.23 19.62 25.55
N HIS A 15 -17.28 19.65 24.60
CA HIS A 15 -15.92 20.21 24.68
C HIS A 15 -14.83 19.34 25.34
N GLN A 16 -14.63 18.10 24.85
CA GLN A 16 -13.30 17.48 24.95
C GLN A 16 -12.36 18.19 23.97
N SER A 17 -11.21 18.67 24.44
CA SER A 17 -10.12 19.14 23.57
C SER A 17 -9.71 18.00 22.65
N TRP A 18 -9.39 18.28 21.37
CA TRP A 18 -8.96 17.26 20.40
C TRP A 18 -7.80 16.38 20.92
N GLN A 19 -6.95 16.95 21.78
CA GLN A 19 -5.81 16.26 22.39
C GLN A 19 -6.23 15.27 23.50
N GLU A 20 -7.32 15.56 24.21
CA GLU A 20 -7.83 14.77 25.35
C GLU A 20 -8.77 13.64 24.91
N LEU A 21 -9.13 13.58 23.63
CA LEU A 21 -10.03 12.56 23.10
C LEU A 21 -9.50 11.13 23.41
N PRO A 22 -10.34 10.23 23.96
CA PRO A 22 -9.94 8.88 24.30
C PRO A 22 -9.80 7.98 23.06
N TRP A 23 -8.71 8.14 22.31
CA TRP A 23 -8.49 7.48 21.01
C TRP A 23 -8.63 5.96 21.05
N SER A 24 -8.24 5.32 22.15
CA SER A 24 -8.40 3.87 22.33
C SER A 24 -9.89 3.48 22.32
N LYS A 25 -10.73 4.20 23.07
CA LYS A 25 -12.19 3.98 23.13
C LYS A 25 -12.85 4.26 21.77
N ILE A 26 -12.45 5.36 21.11
CA ILE A 26 -12.94 5.74 19.77
C ILE A 26 -12.65 4.63 18.76
N ASN A 27 -11.40 4.15 18.71
CA ASN A 27 -10.98 3.08 17.80
C ASN A 27 -11.75 1.78 18.08
N ALA A 28 -11.88 1.39 19.35
CA ALA A 28 -12.60 0.18 19.74
C ALA A 28 -14.09 0.23 19.35
N HIS A 29 -14.73 1.39 19.53
CA HIS A 29 -16.14 1.56 19.17
C HIS A 29 -16.36 1.49 17.66
N VAL A 30 -15.55 2.21 16.86
CA VAL A 30 -15.65 2.17 15.39
C VAL A 30 -15.36 0.76 14.89
N PHE A 31 -14.33 0.11 15.42
CA PHE A 31 -14.00 -1.27 15.07
C PHE A 31 -15.16 -2.22 15.40
N ARG A 32 -15.79 -2.10 16.57
CA ARG A 32 -16.98 -2.90 16.92
C ARG A 32 -18.13 -2.73 15.93
N LEU A 33 -18.39 -1.50 15.46
CA LEU A 33 -19.39 -1.27 14.41
C LEU A 33 -18.98 -1.91 13.08
N GLN A 34 -17.71 -1.81 12.71
CA GLN A 34 -17.17 -2.47 11.51
C GLN A 34 -17.33 -3.99 11.54
N MET A 35 -17.05 -4.64 12.67
CA MET A 35 -17.29 -6.07 12.89
C MET A 35 -18.77 -6.43 12.68
N ARG A 36 -19.68 -5.60 13.21
CA ARG A 36 -21.14 -5.81 13.06
C ARG A 36 -21.58 -5.64 11.60
N ILE A 37 -20.97 -4.71 10.86
CA ILE A 37 -21.23 -4.52 9.42
C ILE A 37 -20.77 -5.76 8.65
N ALA A 38 -19.55 -6.24 8.86
CA ALA A 38 -19.04 -7.45 8.21
C ALA A 38 -19.90 -8.68 8.52
N LYS A 39 -20.29 -8.86 9.78
CA LYS A 39 -21.22 -9.95 10.18
C LYS A 39 -22.56 -9.86 9.45
N ALA A 40 -23.15 -8.66 9.37
CA ALA A 40 -24.43 -8.47 8.69
C ALA A 40 -24.34 -8.71 7.17
N GLU A 41 -23.21 -8.35 6.54
CA GLU A 41 -22.95 -8.62 5.12
C GLU A 41 -22.84 -10.14 4.88
N ARG A 42 -22.08 -10.85 5.73
CA ARG A 42 -21.93 -12.31 5.65
C ARG A 42 -23.24 -13.07 5.82
N GLU A 43 -24.15 -12.55 6.65
CA GLU A 43 -25.50 -13.09 6.85
C GLU A 43 -26.49 -12.67 5.74
N GLY A 44 -26.06 -11.89 4.73
CA GLY A 44 -26.94 -11.41 3.64
C GLY A 44 -27.96 -10.34 4.07
N ARG A 45 -27.83 -9.76 5.28
CA ARG A 45 -28.81 -8.83 5.86
C ARG A 45 -28.57 -7.39 5.40
N THR A 46 -28.87 -7.09 4.14
CA THR A 46 -28.61 -5.79 3.50
C THR A 46 -29.22 -4.58 4.22
N GLY A 47 -30.43 -4.72 4.79
CA GLY A 47 -31.07 -3.67 5.58
C GLY A 47 -30.29 -3.31 6.84
N LYS A 48 -29.76 -4.32 7.54
CA LYS A 48 -28.94 -4.16 8.75
C LYS A 48 -27.59 -3.54 8.42
N VAL A 49 -26.97 -3.92 7.30
CA VAL A 49 -25.75 -3.29 6.79
C VAL A 49 -25.96 -1.78 6.61
N LYS A 50 -27.01 -1.38 5.87
CA LYS A 50 -27.35 0.05 5.66
C LYS A 50 -27.60 0.79 6.97
N ALA A 51 -28.31 0.18 7.93
CA ALA A 51 -28.56 0.77 9.24
C ALA A 51 -27.26 0.99 10.02
N LEU A 52 -26.36 0.01 10.05
CA LEU A 52 -25.07 0.12 10.74
C LEU A 52 -24.12 1.13 10.08
N GLN A 53 -24.13 1.23 8.74
CA GLN A 53 -23.39 2.28 8.03
C GLN A 53 -23.89 3.67 8.41
N ARG A 54 -25.23 3.86 8.49
CA ARG A 54 -25.83 5.13 8.96
C ARG A 54 -25.43 5.43 10.40
N LEU A 55 -25.42 4.42 11.27
CA LEU A 55 -24.98 4.57 12.67
C LEU A 55 -23.49 4.97 12.75
N LEU A 56 -22.61 4.34 11.99
CA LEU A 56 -21.18 4.65 11.99
C LEU A 56 -20.91 6.06 11.44
N THR A 57 -21.56 6.43 10.35
CA THR A 57 -21.36 7.73 9.67
C THR A 57 -21.98 8.90 10.44
N SER A 58 -23.02 8.67 11.24
CA SER A 58 -23.60 9.69 12.13
C SER A 58 -22.88 9.81 13.48
N SER A 59 -22.21 8.74 13.93
CA SER A 59 -21.50 8.71 15.21
C SER A 59 -20.37 9.73 15.30
N PHE A 60 -20.28 10.41 16.45
CA PHE A 60 -19.17 11.30 16.79
C PHE A 60 -17.81 10.62 16.64
N TYR A 61 -17.67 9.38 17.14
CA TYR A 61 -16.43 8.62 17.06
C TYR A 61 -16.01 8.29 15.62
N GLY A 62 -16.97 7.99 14.73
CA GLY A 62 -16.68 7.80 13.31
C GLY A 62 -16.13 9.07 12.67
N LYS A 63 -16.75 10.22 12.96
CA LYS A 63 -16.31 11.53 12.47
C LYS A 63 -14.92 11.91 13.01
N CYS A 64 -14.66 11.74 14.30
CA CYS A 64 -13.34 11.97 14.90
C CYS A 64 -12.25 11.14 14.22
N LEU A 65 -12.50 9.85 14.00
CA LEU A 65 -11.52 8.97 13.35
C LEU A 65 -11.24 9.40 11.90
N SER A 66 -12.28 9.83 11.18
CA SER A 66 -12.14 10.32 9.81
C SER A 66 -11.27 11.59 9.74
N VAL A 67 -11.48 12.55 10.63
CA VAL A 67 -10.67 13.79 10.70
C VAL A 67 -9.24 13.48 11.12
N LYS A 68 -9.03 12.56 12.07
CA LYS A 68 -7.68 12.14 12.48
C LYS A 68 -6.92 11.53 11.31
N ARG A 69 -7.57 10.65 10.53
CA ARG A 69 -6.95 10.03 9.36
C ARG A 69 -6.50 11.06 8.33
N VAL A 70 -7.29 12.10 8.07
CA VAL A 70 -6.94 13.14 7.08
C VAL A 70 -5.85 14.07 7.62
N THR A 71 -5.81 14.32 8.93
CA THR A 71 -4.89 15.29 9.55
C THR A 71 -3.55 14.69 10.00
N SER A 72 -3.46 13.37 10.15
CA SER A 72 -2.20 12.67 10.49
C SER A 72 -1.29 12.38 9.29
N ASN A 73 -1.82 12.39 8.07
CA ASN A 73 -1.05 12.04 6.87
C ASN A 73 -0.21 13.21 6.35
N VAL A 74 0.85 12.94 5.58
CA VAL A 74 1.69 13.98 4.93
C VAL A 74 0.84 14.93 4.06
N GLY A 75 -0.20 14.38 3.41
CA GLY A 75 -1.16 15.16 2.63
C GLY A 75 -2.03 16.14 3.43
N ALA A 76 -1.98 16.13 4.77
CA ALA A 76 -2.67 17.11 5.63
C ALA A 76 -2.20 18.55 5.37
N LYS A 77 -0.97 18.71 4.87
CA LYS A 77 -0.40 20.02 4.50
C LYS A 77 -0.85 20.52 3.13
N THR A 78 -1.44 19.64 2.31
CA THR A 78 -1.81 19.95 0.93
C THR A 78 -3.28 20.34 0.87
N ALA A 79 -3.57 21.61 0.59
CA ALA A 79 -4.93 22.09 0.41
C ALA A 79 -5.55 21.63 -0.92
N GLY A 80 -6.88 21.60 -0.96
CA GLY A 80 -7.65 21.44 -2.20
C GLY A 80 -7.78 22.77 -2.94
N VAL A 81 -8.84 22.91 -3.75
CA VAL A 81 -9.16 24.16 -4.46
C VAL A 81 -9.53 25.32 -3.51
N ASP A 82 -9.92 25.01 -2.28
CA ASP A 82 -10.35 25.98 -1.26
C ASP A 82 -9.19 26.60 -0.46
N GLY A 83 -7.96 26.10 -0.60
CA GLY A 83 -6.82 26.59 0.17
C GLY A 83 -6.82 26.24 1.68
N ILE A 84 -7.84 25.53 2.18
CA ILE A 84 -8.03 25.31 3.62
C ILE A 84 -7.28 24.07 4.12
N THR A 85 -6.64 24.18 5.29
CA THR A 85 -6.03 23.04 6.02
C THR A 85 -6.45 23.05 7.51
N TRP A 86 -6.51 21.88 8.15
CA TRP A 86 -6.89 21.74 9.56
C TRP A 86 -5.67 21.46 10.45
N ARG A 87 -5.02 22.53 10.91
CA ARG A 87 -3.78 22.42 11.70
C ARG A 87 -4.04 22.40 13.20
N THR A 88 -4.94 23.27 13.67
CA THR A 88 -5.21 23.48 15.10
C THR A 88 -6.19 22.45 15.67
N PRO A 89 -6.11 22.09 16.97
CA PRO A 89 -7.13 21.30 17.67
C PRO A 89 -8.57 21.79 17.45
N GLN A 90 -8.79 23.11 17.51
CA GLN A 90 -10.09 23.74 17.32
C GLN A 90 -10.64 23.53 15.90
N SER A 91 -9.82 23.80 14.86
CA SER A 91 -10.23 23.56 13.46
C SER A 91 -10.61 22.10 13.21
N LYS A 92 -9.92 21.15 13.85
CA LYS A 92 -10.24 19.72 13.74
C LYS A 92 -11.58 19.39 14.39
N MET A 93 -11.88 19.97 15.56
CA MET A 93 -13.16 19.74 16.23
C MET A 93 -14.33 20.40 15.48
N GLN A 94 -14.14 21.61 14.97
CA GLN A 94 -15.11 22.26 14.08
C GLN A 94 -15.36 21.42 12.83
N ALA A 95 -14.30 20.84 12.24
CA ALA A 95 -14.42 19.93 11.12
C ALA A 95 -15.28 18.71 11.48
N VAL A 96 -15.06 18.06 12.63
CA VAL A 96 -15.87 16.94 13.12
C VAL A 96 -17.36 17.30 13.16
N ASN A 97 -17.70 18.47 13.72
CA ASN A 97 -19.08 18.93 13.83
C ASN A 97 -19.68 19.28 12.46
N SER A 98 -18.87 19.76 11.51
CA SER A 98 -19.30 20.11 10.15
C SER A 98 -19.60 18.89 9.25
N LEU A 99 -19.15 17.69 9.63
CA LEU A 99 -19.40 16.46 8.86
C LEU A 99 -20.86 16.03 9.03
N SER A 100 -21.67 16.37 8.05
CA SER A 100 -23.09 16.02 7.99
C SER A 100 -23.46 15.56 6.58
N ARG A 101 -24.24 14.47 6.50
CA ARG A 101 -24.80 13.97 5.24
C ARG A 101 -25.65 15.02 4.51
N LYS A 102 -26.54 15.71 5.25
CA LYS A 102 -27.50 16.67 4.67
C LYS A 102 -26.80 17.91 4.13
N ALA A 103 -25.86 18.46 4.90
CA ALA A 103 -25.13 19.69 4.56
C ALA A 103 -23.92 19.46 3.63
N TYR A 104 -23.73 18.25 3.12
CA TYR A 104 -22.57 17.94 2.29
C TYR A 104 -22.77 18.39 0.84
N LYS A 105 -21.98 19.39 0.43
CA LYS A 105 -21.80 19.81 -0.97
C LYS A 105 -20.31 19.60 -1.33
N PRO A 106 -19.97 18.71 -2.26
CA PRO A 106 -18.58 18.52 -2.68
C PRO A 106 -18.12 19.75 -3.49
N LEU A 107 -16.86 20.13 -3.29
CA LEU A 107 -16.16 21.07 -4.17
C LEU A 107 -15.35 20.27 -5.21
N PRO A 108 -15.07 20.85 -6.39
CA PRO A 108 -14.26 20.19 -7.40
C PRO A 108 -12.84 19.91 -6.91
N LEU A 109 -12.24 18.87 -7.47
CA LEU A 109 -10.91 18.39 -7.07
C LEU A 109 -9.81 19.25 -7.69
N ARG A 110 -8.72 19.51 -6.99
CA ARG A 110 -7.56 20.21 -7.59
C ARG A 110 -6.70 19.23 -8.38
N ARG A 111 -6.50 19.44 -9.68
CA ARG A 111 -5.61 18.60 -10.51
C ARG A 111 -4.15 18.97 -10.30
N ILE A 112 -3.29 17.97 -10.17
CA ILE A 112 -1.82 18.12 -10.23
C ILE A 112 -1.22 16.98 -11.05
N TYR A 113 -0.06 17.20 -11.65
CA TYR A 113 0.61 16.18 -12.46
C TYR A 113 1.84 15.62 -11.74
N ILE A 114 1.95 14.29 -11.74
CA ILE A 114 3.09 13.56 -11.19
C ILE A 114 3.77 12.79 -12.33
N PRO A 115 5.09 12.94 -12.54
CA PRO A 115 5.79 12.22 -13.59
C PRO A 115 5.73 10.70 -13.38
N LYS A 116 5.45 9.95 -14.47
CA LYS A 116 5.60 8.48 -14.50
C LYS A 116 7.03 8.12 -14.92
N LYS A 117 7.42 6.87 -14.62
CA LYS A 117 8.68 6.28 -15.12
C LYS A 117 8.77 6.26 -16.66
N SER A 118 7.61 6.25 -17.34
CA SER A 118 7.49 6.26 -18.80
C SER A 118 7.56 7.66 -19.43
N GLY A 119 7.90 8.71 -18.67
CA GLY A 119 7.91 10.11 -19.15
C GLY A 119 6.53 10.79 -19.20
N LYS A 120 5.46 10.03 -19.42
CA LYS A 120 4.07 10.56 -19.37
C LYS A 120 3.70 11.09 -17.98
N LEU A 121 2.87 12.12 -17.91
CA LEU A 121 2.34 12.63 -16.64
C LEU A 121 1.17 11.78 -16.15
N ARG A 122 1.11 11.50 -14.84
CA ARG A 122 -0.06 10.93 -14.16
C ARG A 122 -0.79 12.06 -13.46
N PRO A 123 -2.05 12.33 -13.84
CA PRO A 123 -2.80 13.32 -13.10
C PRO A 123 -3.24 12.76 -11.74
N LEU A 124 -3.20 13.60 -10.71
CA LEU A 124 -3.71 13.32 -9.38
C LEU A 124 -4.74 14.40 -9.04
N SER A 125 -5.90 13.97 -8.57
CA SER A 125 -6.98 14.84 -8.14
C SER A 125 -6.98 14.92 -6.62
N ILE A 126 -6.75 16.12 -6.09
CA ILE A 126 -6.63 16.40 -4.67
C ILE A 126 -7.96 16.97 -4.14
N PRO A 127 -8.72 16.24 -3.31
CA PRO A 127 -9.95 16.77 -2.73
C PRO A 127 -9.67 17.81 -1.65
N VAL A 128 -10.66 18.67 -1.39
CA VAL A 128 -10.68 19.55 -0.21
C VAL A 128 -10.76 18.73 1.08
N MET A 129 -10.31 19.30 2.21
CA MET A 129 -10.20 18.56 3.49
C MET A 129 -11.54 17.98 3.95
N LYS A 130 -12.64 18.73 3.81
CA LYS A 130 -14.00 18.25 4.12
C LYS A 130 -14.40 17.03 3.29
N CYS A 131 -14.09 17.04 1.99
CA CYS A 131 -14.35 15.92 1.09
C CYS A 131 -13.50 14.70 1.47
N ARG A 132 -12.20 14.88 1.77
CA ARG A 132 -11.34 13.78 2.26
C ARG A 132 -11.88 13.16 3.54
N ALA A 133 -12.35 13.98 4.48
CA ALA A 133 -12.89 13.48 5.74
C ALA A 133 -14.20 12.71 5.52
N MET A 134 -15.10 13.21 4.66
CA MET A 134 -16.30 12.46 4.27
C MET A 134 -15.96 11.15 3.55
N GLN A 135 -14.97 11.14 2.65
CA GLN A 135 -14.49 9.91 2.01
C GLN A 135 -13.87 8.95 3.03
N ALA A 136 -13.09 9.43 4.00
CA ALA A 136 -12.50 8.61 5.05
C ALA A 136 -13.58 7.99 5.96
N LEU A 137 -14.65 8.74 6.25
CA LEU A 137 -15.80 8.29 7.03
C LEU A 137 -16.55 7.16 6.31
N TRP A 138 -16.89 7.36 5.04
CA TRP A 138 -17.56 6.33 4.23
C TRP A 138 -16.65 5.15 3.90
N HIS A 139 -15.35 5.37 3.71
CA HIS A 139 -14.36 4.30 3.61
C HIS A 139 -14.37 3.43 4.86
N ALA A 140 -14.42 4.00 6.07
CA ALA A 140 -14.50 3.21 7.29
C ALA A 140 -15.77 2.34 7.35
N ALA A 141 -16.88 2.80 6.77
CA ALA A 141 -18.13 2.05 6.67
C ALA A 141 -18.12 0.96 5.56
N LEU A 142 -17.35 1.18 4.48
CA LEU A 142 -17.30 0.29 3.31
C LEU A 142 -16.25 -0.82 3.40
N VAL A 143 -15.10 -0.56 4.02
CA VAL A 143 -14.01 -1.54 4.11
C VAL A 143 -14.45 -2.90 4.65
N PRO A 144 -15.31 -3.00 5.69
CA PRO A 144 -15.76 -4.30 6.19
C PRO A 144 -16.57 -5.09 5.14
N ILE A 145 -17.32 -4.40 4.28
CA ILE A 145 -18.09 -5.01 3.19
C ILE A 145 -17.14 -5.44 2.07
N ALA A 146 -16.23 -4.55 1.68
CA ALA A 146 -15.25 -4.85 0.65
C ALA A 146 -14.38 -6.06 1.04
N GLU A 147 -14.03 -6.20 2.32
CA GLU A 147 -13.25 -7.33 2.81
C GLU A 147 -13.98 -8.68 2.71
N GLU A 148 -15.29 -8.71 2.94
CA GLU A 148 -16.10 -9.93 2.84
C GLU A 148 -16.41 -10.31 1.39
N ARG A 149 -16.50 -9.33 0.48
CA ARG A 149 -16.73 -9.57 -0.95
C ARG A 149 -15.46 -9.86 -1.75
N ALA A 150 -14.33 -9.29 -1.34
CA ALA A 150 -13.10 -9.37 -2.11
C ALA A 150 -12.56 -10.80 -2.22
N ASP A 151 -12.07 -11.12 -3.42
CA ASP A 151 -11.48 -12.41 -3.75
C ASP A 151 -10.34 -12.78 -2.79
N LYS A 152 -10.17 -14.07 -2.52
CA LYS A 152 -9.23 -14.54 -1.49
C LYS A 152 -7.78 -14.24 -1.87
N ASN A 153 -7.47 -14.31 -3.17
CA ASN A 153 -6.15 -14.04 -3.71
C ASN A 153 -5.99 -12.61 -4.28
N ALA A 154 -6.86 -11.69 -3.89
CA ALA A 154 -6.68 -10.25 -4.11
C ALA A 154 -6.01 -9.60 -2.90
N TYR A 155 -4.86 -8.94 -3.08
CA TYR A 155 -4.07 -8.39 -1.98
C TYR A 155 -4.01 -6.85 -1.97
N GLY A 156 -4.17 -6.22 -3.12
CA GLY A 156 -4.05 -4.77 -3.28
C GLY A 156 -5.12 -3.99 -2.51
N PHE A 157 -4.72 -2.88 -1.88
CA PHE A 157 -5.59 -1.94 -1.16
C PHE A 157 -6.45 -2.50 -0.02
N ARG A 158 -6.18 -3.73 0.44
CA ARG A 158 -6.89 -4.38 1.54
C ARG A 158 -6.16 -4.22 2.87
N PRO A 159 -6.88 -4.07 3.99
CA PRO A 159 -6.27 -4.01 5.31
C PRO A 159 -5.48 -5.30 5.63
N LYS A 160 -4.31 -5.14 6.25
CA LYS A 160 -3.45 -6.22 6.77
C LYS A 160 -2.88 -7.19 5.71
N ARG A 161 -3.15 -6.96 4.42
CA ARG A 161 -2.52 -7.64 3.28
C ARG A 161 -1.42 -6.77 2.68
N SER A 162 -0.34 -7.37 2.20
CA SER A 162 0.77 -6.67 1.54
C SER A 162 1.17 -7.31 0.20
N ALA A 163 2.00 -6.62 -0.58
CA ALA A 163 2.61 -7.19 -1.78
C ALA A 163 3.36 -8.50 -1.48
N HIS A 164 3.97 -8.62 -0.30
CA HIS A 164 4.64 -9.86 0.13
C HIS A 164 3.68 -11.04 0.27
N ASP A 165 2.42 -10.82 0.66
CA ASP A 165 1.42 -11.90 0.69
C ASP A 165 1.11 -12.41 -0.72
N ALA A 166 1.04 -11.50 -1.71
CA ALA A 166 0.85 -11.86 -3.13
C ALA A 166 2.03 -12.67 -3.67
N ILE A 167 3.27 -12.23 -3.38
CA ILE A 167 4.49 -12.94 -3.82
C ILE A 167 4.62 -14.31 -3.15
N GLU A 168 4.27 -14.43 -1.87
CA GLU A 168 4.25 -15.72 -1.19
C GLU A 168 3.17 -16.64 -1.79
N GLN A 169 2.02 -16.09 -2.21
CA GLN A 169 1.03 -16.86 -2.95
C GLN A 169 1.55 -17.32 -4.32
N CYS A 170 2.32 -16.50 -5.03
CA CYS A 170 3.00 -16.93 -6.25
C CYS A 170 3.95 -18.09 -5.96
N PHE A 171 4.70 -18.03 -4.85
CA PHE A 171 5.57 -19.12 -4.43
C PHE A 171 4.76 -20.40 -4.20
N CYS A 172 3.68 -20.35 -3.40
CA CYS A 172 2.81 -21.51 -3.15
C CYS A 172 2.21 -22.11 -4.43
N ALA A 173 1.78 -21.28 -5.39
CA ALA A 173 1.17 -21.75 -6.63
C ALA A 173 2.17 -22.37 -7.60
N LEU A 174 3.42 -21.91 -7.60
CA LEU A 174 4.39 -22.19 -8.66
C LEU A 174 5.60 -23.05 -8.22
N SER A 175 5.81 -23.23 -6.92
CA SER A 175 7.01 -23.92 -6.39
C SER A 175 7.01 -25.43 -6.64
N HIS A 176 5.83 -26.06 -6.75
CA HIS A 176 5.71 -27.51 -6.86
C HIS A 176 6.26 -28.05 -8.20
N LYS A 177 6.75 -29.30 -8.21
CA LYS A 177 7.28 -29.95 -9.43
C LYS A 177 6.25 -29.94 -10.56
N HIS A 178 5.01 -30.31 -10.24
CA HIS A 178 3.86 -30.34 -11.17
C HIS A 178 3.03 -29.05 -11.14
N ALA A 179 3.59 -27.90 -10.79
CA ALA A 179 2.89 -26.62 -10.86
C ALA A 179 2.52 -26.23 -12.31
N ALA A 180 1.76 -25.14 -12.45
CA ALA A 180 1.49 -24.50 -13.74
C ALA A 180 2.80 -24.06 -14.43
N THR A 181 2.83 -24.18 -15.75
CA THR A 181 4.01 -23.88 -16.58
C THR A 181 3.87 -22.53 -17.30
N TRP A 182 2.63 -22.07 -17.49
CA TRP A 182 2.30 -20.83 -18.19
C TRP A 182 1.67 -19.82 -17.24
N VAL A 183 2.00 -18.55 -17.46
CA VAL A 183 1.49 -17.42 -16.70
C VAL A 183 1.02 -16.33 -17.67
N LEU A 184 -0.18 -15.84 -17.44
CA LEU A 184 -0.69 -14.61 -18.02
C LEU A 184 -0.35 -13.46 -17.09
N GLU A 185 0.51 -12.55 -17.54
CA GLU A 185 0.73 -11.24 -16.92
C GLU A 185 -0.39 -10.31 -17.43
N GLY A 186 -1.25 -9.82 -16.54
CA GLY A 186 -2.39 -8.98 -16.88
C GLY A 186 -2.36 -7.63 -16.18
N ASP A 187 -2.73 -6.58 -16.91
CA ASP A 187 -2.87 -5.21 -16.39
C ASP A 187 -4.18 -4.61 -16.91
N ILE A 188 -4.89 -3.87 -16.06
CA ILE A 188 -6.15 -3.22 -16.42
C ILE A 188 -5.90 -1.79 -16.91
N LYS A 189 -6.41 -1.48 -18.10
CA LYS A 189 -6.22 -0.17 -18.73
C LYS A 189 -6.94 0.92 -17.94
N ALA A 190 -6.13 1.81 -17.33
CA ALA A 190 -6.61 2.99 -16.60
C ALA A 190 -7.71 2.66 -15.57
N CYS A 191 -7.44 1.64 -14.73
CA CYS A 191 -8.40 1.07 -13.79
C CYS A 191 -9.19 2.11 -12.98
N PHE A 192 -8.57 3.18 -12.46
CA PHE A 192 -9.33 4.19 -11.72
C PHE A 192 -10.14 5.13 -12.60
N ASP A 193 -9.70 5.42 -13.82
CA ASP A 193 -10.25 6.49 -14.65
C ASP A 193 -11.43 6.02 -15.52
N ARG A 194 -11.65 4.71 -15.68
CA ARG A 194 -12.65 4.14 -16.62
C ARG A 194 -13.84 3.42 -15.97
N ILE A 195 -13.85 3.21 -14.66
CA ILE A 195 -14.95 2.48 -13.99
C ILE A 195 -16.28 3.19 -14.25
N ASP A 196 -17.29 2.43 -14.65
CA ASP A 196 -18.64 2.94 -14.87
C ASP A 196 -19.30 3.41 -13.56
N HIS A 197 -19.80 4.66 -13.55
CA HIS A 197 -20.51 5.24 -12.42
C HIS A 197 -21.84 4.53 -12.13
N ASN A 198 -22.57 4.10 -13.16
CA ASN A 198 -23.84 3.42 -13.00
C ASN A 198 -23.64 2.08 -12.31
N TRP A 199 -22.67 1.30 -12.79
CA TRP A 199 -22.28 0.04 -12.17
C TRP A 199 -21.91 0.23 -10.68
N LEU A 200 -21.11 1.26 -10.36
CA LEU A 200 -20.75 1.57 -8.96
C LEU A 200 -21.98 1.92 -8.11
N LEU A 201 -22.91 2.71 -8.63
CA LEU A 201 -24.12 3.14 -7.92
C LEU A 201 -25.13 2.02 -7.70
N GLU A 202 -25.12 1.00 -8.55
CA GLU A 202 -25.97 -0.18 -8.46
C GLU A 202 -25.41 -1.23 -7.51
N ASN A 203 -24.12 -1.54 -7.62
CA ASN A 203 -23.50 -2.70 -6.97
C ASN A 203 -22.88 -2.40 -5.59
N ILE A 204 -22.56 -1.14 -5.30
CA ILE A 204 -21.97 -0.77 -4.01
C ILE A 204 -23.06 -0.47 -2.99
N THR A 205 -23.00 -1.21 -1.88
CA THR A 205 -23.85 -1.02 -0.71
C THR A 205 -23.39 0.19 0.11
N MET A 206 -23.69 1.39 -0.38
CA MET A 206 -23.54 2.65 0.35
C MET A 206 -24.67 3.63 0.03
N ASP A 207 -24.62 4.80 0.65
CA ASP A 207 -25.54 5.87 0.31
C ASP A 207 -25.30 6.40 -1.11
N LYS A 208 -26.23 6.08 -2.02
CA LYS A 208 -26.17 6.45 -3.44
C LYS A 208 -26.06 7.95 -3.68
N VAL A 209 -26.65 8.78 -2.80
CA VAL A 209 -26.59 10.25 -2.93
C VAL A 209 -25.17 10.74 -2.65
N ILE A 210 -24.54 10.20 -1.61
CA ILE A 210 -23.16 10.57 -1.27
C ILE A 210 -22.17 10.01 -2.30
N LEU A 211 -22.35 8.75 -2.74
CA LEU A 211 -21.50 8.17 -3.78
C LEU A 211 -21.56 9.00 -5.06
N ARG A 212 -22.76 9.33 -5.54
CA ARG A 212 -22.94 10.17 -6.73
C ARG A 212 -22.25 11.53 -6.59
N LYS A 213 -22.33 12.15 -5.41
CA LYS A 213 -21.62 13.41 -5.10
C LYS A 213 -20.10 13.25 -5.17
N PHE A 214 -19.55 12.11 -4.76
CA PHE A 214 -18.11 11.86 -4.87
C PHE A 214 -17.66 11.61 -6.31
N LEU A 215 -18.48 10.95 -7.12
CA LEU A 215 -18.15 10.61 -8.51
C LEU A 215 -18.31 11.82 -9.44
N LYS A 216 -19.36 12.63 -9.25
CA LYS A 216 -19.68 13.79 -10.09
C LYS A 216 -19.08 15.12 -9.63
N SER A 217 -18.14 15.12 -8.68
CA SER A 217 -17.60 16.38 -8.12
C SER A 217 -16.78 17.20 -9.12
N GLY A 218 -16.35 16.62 -10.25
CA GLY A 218 -15.50 17.29 -11.23
C GLY A 218 -14.11 17.61 -10.69
N TYR A 219 -13.27 18.22 -11.53
CA TYR A 219 -11.94 18.69 -11.16
C TYR A 219 -11.64 20.05 -11.79
N VAL A 220 -10.80 20.83 -11.14
CA VAL A 220 -10.24 22.08 -11.65
C VAL A 220 -8.85 21.80 -12.19
N ASP A 221 -8.63 22.15 -13.44
CA ASP A 221 -7.35 22.07 -14.14
C ASP A 221 -7.08 23.42 -14.82
N GLU A 222 -5.89 23.98 -14.60
CA GLU A 222 -5.49 25.29 -15.17
C GLU A 222 -6.54 26.43 -15.01
N GLY A 223 -7.35 26.39 -13.95
CA GLY A 223 -8.40 27.38 -13.68
C GLY A 223 -9.77 27.06 -14.28
N ALA A 224 -9.88 26.08 -15.17
CA ALA A 224 -11.13 25.60 -15.74
C ALA A 224 -11.72 24.44 -14.93
N THR A 225 -13.05 24.40 -14.79
CA THR A 225 -13.75 23.28 -14.14
C THR A 225 -14.20 22.26 -15.16
N HIS A 226 -13.74 21.02 -15.03
CA HIS A 226 -14.09 19.90 -15.88
C HIS A 226 -15.00 18.91 -15.15
N LEU A 227 -15.97 18.34 -15.86
CA LEU A 227 -16.83 17.28 -15.35
C LEU A 227 -16.09 15.94 -15.36
N THR A 228 -16.54 15.04 -14.49
CA THR A 228 -16.04 13.65 -14.43
C THR A 228 -17.17 12.73 -14.82
N GLU A 229 -17.09 12.19 -16.04
CA GLU A 229 -18.12 11.29 -16.58
C GLU A 229 -17.86 9.83 -16.25
N LEU A 230 -16.58 9.44 -16.17
CA LEU A 230 -16.14 8.08 -15.88
C LEU A 230 -15.08 8.06 -14.78
N GLY A 231 -14.98 6.91 -14.13
CA GLY A 231 -13.93 6.63 -13.16
C GLY A 231 -14.14 7.25 -11.78
N THR A 232 -13.20 6.95 -10.91
CA THR A 232 -13.11 7.47 -9.55
C THR A 232 -11.88 8.38 -9.48
N PRO A 233 -11.97 9.52 -8.77
CA PRO A 233 -10.87 10.47 -8.74
C PRO A 233 -9.61 9.84 -8.12
N GLN A 234 -8.53 9.84 -8.89
CA GLN A 234 -7.23 9.33 -8.45
C GLN A 234 -6.67 10.24 -7.35
N GLY A 235 -6.61 9.75 -6.11
CA GLY A 235 -6.27 10.55 -4.92
C GLY A 235 -7.37 10.63 -3.88
N GLY A 236 -8.58 10.16 -4.20
CA GLY A 236 -9.65 9.95 -3.22
C GLY A 236 -9.33 8.84 -2.22
N ILE A 237 -9.68 9.03 -0.95
CA ILE A 237 -9.42 8.03 0.11
C ILE A 237 -10.27 6.78 -0.10
N ILE A 238 -11.48 6.95 -0.64
CA ILE A 238 -12.45 5.88 -0.88
C ILE A 238 -12.19 5.11 -2.18
N SER A 239 -11.55 5.74 -3.18
CA SER A 239 -11.36 5.19 -4.52
C SER A 239 -10.72 3.80 -4.53
N PRO A 240 -9.67 3.50 -3.73
CA PRO A 240 -9.09 2.16 -3.66
C PRO A 240 -10.09 1.08 -3.21
N THR A 241 -10.97 1.40 -2.25
CA THR A 241 -12.00 0.45 -1.78
C THR A 241 -13.06 0.21 -2.85
N LEU A 242 -13.42 1.25 -3.62
CA LEU A 242 -14.34 1.11 -4.75
C LEU A 242 -13.73 0.20 -5.82
N ALA A 243 -12.44 0.36 -6.13
CA ALA A 243 -11.73 -0.50 -7.08
C ALA A 243 -11.69 -1.97 -6.59
N VAL A 244 -11.43 -2.23 -5.31
CA VAL A 244 -11.47 -3.59 -4.76
C VAL A 244 -12.85 -4.22 -4.91
N MET A 245 -13.93 -3.47 -4.68
CA MET A 245 -15.30 -3.96 -4.89
C MET A 245 -15.64 -4.15 -6.37
N ALA A 246 -15.10 -3.29 -7.24
CA ALA A 246 -15.29 -3.37 -8.68
C ALA A 246 -14.61 -4.60 -9.30
N LEU A 247 -13.47 -4.99 -8.76
CA LEU A 247 -12.69 -6.15 -9.21
C LEU A 247 -13.01 -7.44 -8.42
N SER A 248 -13.98 -7.40 -7.51
CA SER A 248 -14.43 -8.57 -6.75
C SER A 248 -15.18 -9.54 -7.67
N GLY A 249 -14.92 -10.83 -7.51
CA GLY A 249 -15.54 -11.89 -8.29
C GLY A 249 -14.77 -12.30 -9.53
N LEU A 250 -13.67 -11.62 -9.90
CA LEU A 250 -12.85 -12.01 -11.06
C LEU A 250 -12.21 -13.39 -10.87
N GLU A 251 -11.79 -13.73 -9.66
CA GLU A 251 -11.30 -15.07 -9.35
C GLU A 251 -12.42 -16.12 -9.53
N SER A 252 -13.66 -15.78 -9.15
CA SER A 252 -14.80 -16.68 -9.26
C SER A 252 -15.26 -16.92 -10.70
N THR A 253 -15.13 -15.94 -11.61
CA THR A 253 -15.50 -16.11 -13.02
C THR A 253 -14.57 -17.06 -13.77
N LEU A 254 -13.36 -17.27 -13.26
CA LEU A 254 -12.41 -18.24 -13.81
C LEU A 254 -12.65 -19.67 -13.31
N ILE A 255 -13.47 -19.84 -12.27
CA ILE A 255 -13.81 -21.15 -11.72
C ILE A 255 -15.16 -21.58 -12.29
N ASN A 256 -15.15 -22.49 -13.25
CA ASN A 256 -16.38 -23.07 -13.76
C ASN A 256 -16.99 -24.02 -12.72
N THR A 257 -18.12 -23.64 -12.13
CA THR A 257 -18.83 -24.38 -11.07
C THR A 257 -19.29 -25.77 -11.50
N GLY A 258 -19.49 -26.01 -12.80
CA GLY A 258 -19.87 -27.32 -13.35
C GLY A 258 -18.71 -28.31 -13.53
N GLU A 259 -17.45 -27.85 -13.42
CA GLU A 259 -16.30 -28.75 -13.58
C GLU A 259 -16.01 -29.58 -12.33
N THR A 260 -15.65 -30.86 -12.54
CA THR A 260 -15.15 -31.71 -11.47
C THR A 260 -13.86 -31.15 -10.87
N GLN A 261 -13.61 -31.45 -9.59
CA GLN A 261 -12.38 -31.04 -8.90
C GLN A 261 -11.12 -31.51 -9.62
N ARG A 262 -11.17 -32.71 -10.24
CA ARG A 262 -10.06 -33.27 -11.02
C ARG A 262 -9.75 -32.44 -12.26
N THR A 263 -10.78 -31.97 -12.98
CA THR A 263 -10.61 -31.11 -14.16
C THR A 263 -9.98 -29.77 -13.77
N ARG A 264 -10.46 -29.14 -12.69
CA ARG A 264 -9.90 -27.87 -12.19
C ARG A 264 -8.42 -28.01 -11.80
N GLN A 265 -8.07 -29.08 -11.10
CA GLN A 265 -6.69 -29.37 -10.72
C GLN A 265 -5.78 -29.64 -11.93
N LYS A 266 -6.32 -30.19 -13.03
CA LYS A 266 -5.57 -30.37 -14.29
C LYS A 266 -5.34 -29.05 -15.02
N LYS A 267 -6.33 -28.14 -15.04
CA LYS A 267 -6.20 -26.80 -15.65
C LYS A 267 -5.21 -25.90 -14.88
N LYS A 268 -5.08 -26.08 -13.57
CA LYS A 268 -4.14 -25.35 -12.68
C LYS A 268 -4.32 -23.83 -12.76
N ILE A 269 -5.58 -23.40 -12.86
CA ILE A 269 -5.93 -21.98 -12.92
C ILE A 269 -5.89 -21.38 -11.53
N ASN A 270 -4.98 -20.43 -11.31
CA ASN A 270 -4.91 -19.65 -10.08
C ASN A 270 -4.76 -18.18 -10.46
N MET A 271 -5.62 -17.32 -9.90
CA MET A 271 -5.51 -15.87 -10.06
C MET A 271 -4.88 -15.26 -8.82
N ILE A 272 -3.91 -14.38 -9.00
CA ILE A 272 -3.27 -13.62 -7.93
C ILE A 272 -3.29 -12.16 -8.36
N SER A 273 -3.99 -11.31 -7.62
CA SER A 273 -4.15 -9.90 -7.99
C SER A 273 -3.64 -8.95 -6.92
N TYR A 274 -3.07 -7.85 -7.38
CA TYR A 274 -2.67 -6.72 -6.57
C TYR A 274 -3.17 -5.45 -7.23
N ALA A 275 -4.42 -5.12 -6.92
CA ALA A 275 -5.16 -4.04 -7.58
C ALA A 275 -5.34 -4.30 -9.08
N ASP A 276 -4.78 -3.44 -9.94
CA ASP A 276 -4.86 -3.48 -11.40
C ASP A 276 -3.87 -4.46 -12.05
N ASP A 277 -2.79 -4.80 -11.34
CA ASP A 277 -1.78 -5.77 -11.76
C ASP A 277 -2.15 -7.16 -11.23
N PHE A 278 -2.26 -8.15 -12.11
CA PHE A 278 -2.61 -9.52 -11.73
C PHE A 278 -1.90 -10.55 -12.60
N ILE A 279 -1.79 -11.76 -12.05
CA ILE A 279 -1.32 -12.92 -12.80
C ILE A 279 -2.34 -14.04 -12.76
N VAL A 280 -2.45 -14.77 -13.87
CA VAL A 280 -3.20 -16.03 -13.93
C VAL A 280 -2.29 -17.15 -14.38
N THR A 281 -2.21 -18.21 -13.58
CA THR A 281 -1.43 -19.41 -13.96
C THR A 281 -2.31 -20.38 -14.74
N ALA A 282 -1.73 -21.18 -15.63
CA ALA A 282 -2.43 -22.31 -16.26
C ALA A 282 -1.48 -23.44 -16.67
N SER A 283 -2.03 -24.60 -16.99
CA SER A 283 -1.28 -25.75 -17.49
C SER A 283 -0.84 -25.62 -18.95
N SER A 284 -1.54 -24.86 -19.79
CA SER A 284 -1.20 -24.60 -21.19
C SER A 284 -1.43 -23.15 -21.60
N GLU A 285 -0.75 -22.72 -22.65
CA GLU A 285 -0.94 -21.40 -23.27
C GLU A 285 -2.34 -21.26 -23.90
N GLN A 286 -2.83 -22.31 -24.56
CA GLN A 286 -4.16 -22.33 -25.18
C GLN A 286 -5.27 -22.06 -24.15
N LEU A 287 -5.20 -22.68 -22.97
CA LEU A 287 -6.16 -22.40 -21.89
C LEU A 287 -6.16 -20.92 -21.48
N LEU A 288 -5.00 -20.26 -21.47
CA LEU A 288 -4.94 -18.83 -21.17
C LEU A 288 -5.59 -17.99 -22.28
N ARG A 289 -5.30 -18.32 -23.55
CA ARG A 289 -5.79 -17.57 -24.72
C ARG A 289 -7.28 -17.75 -24.97
N ASP A 290 -7.76 -18.99 -24.87
CA ASP A 290 -9.09 -19.36 -25.38
C ASP A 290 -10.15 -19.33 -24.26
N GLU A 291 -9.77 -19.62 -23.01
CA GLU A 291 -10.71 -19.62 -21.89
C GLU A 291 -10.52 -18.41 -20.95
N VAL A 292 -9.29 -18.17 -20.48
CA VAL A 292 -9.05 -17.18 -19.41
C VAL A 292 -9.19 -15.75 -19.90
N ILE A 293 -8.54 -15.37 -21.00
CA ILE A 293 -8.59 -13.99 -21.51
C ILE A 293 -10.03 -13.59 -21.86
N PRO A 294 -10.82 -14.37 -22.63
CA PRO A 294 -12.19 -13.99 -22.97
C PRO A 294 -13.11 -13.90 -21.76
N SER A 295 -12.94 -14.79 -20.77
CA SER A 295 -13.69 -14.75 -19.51
C SER A 295 -13.38 -13.46 -18.72
N LEU A 296 -12.10 -13.09 -18.63
CA LEU A 296 -11.69 -11.84 -17.97
C LEU A 296 -12.18 -10.59 -18.72
N GLU A 297 -12.08 -10.56 -20.05
CA GLU A 297 -12.60 -9.44 -20.86
C GLU A 297 -14.11 -9.28 -20.65
N THR A 298 -14.87 -10.38 -20.64
CA THR A 298 -16.31 -10.36 -20.40
C THR A 298 -16.65 -9.86 -18.99
N ALA A 299 -15.92 -10.33 -17.98
CA ALA A 299 -16.13 -9.92 -16.59
C ALA A 299 -15.80 -8.44 -16.37
N LEU A 300 -14.68 -7.96 -16.92
CA LEU A 300 -14.25 -6.56 -16.82
C LEU A 300 -15.18 -5.61 -17.59
N LYS A 301 -15.70 -6.04 -18.75
CA LYS A 301 -16.64 -5.23 -19.54
C LYS A 301 -17.92 -4.90 -18.77
N LYS A 302 -18.40 -5.80 -17.90
CA LYS A 302 -19.56 -5.54 -17.01
C LYS A 302 -19.34 -4.33 -16.11
N VAL A 303 -18.10 -4.07 -15.73
CA VAL A 303 -17.68 -2.98 -14.83
C VAL A 303 -17.29 -1.71 -15.61
N GLY A 304 -17.20 -1.80 -16.94
CA GLY A 304 -16.68 -0.75 -17.82
C GLY A 304 -15.14 -0.74 -17.94
N LEU A 305 -14.48 -1.84 -17.58
CA LEU A 305 -13.03 -1.98 -17.62
C LEU A 305 -12.56 -2.84 -18.79
N GLU A 306 -11.32 -2.63 -19.20
CA GLU A 306 -10.68 -3.34 -20.33
C GLU A 306 -9.28 -3.80 -19.95
N LEU A 307 -8.85 -4.94 -20.50
CA LEU A 307 -7.48 -5.41 -20.41
C LEU A 307 -6.54 -4.54 -21.26
N SER A 308 -5.35 -4.27 -20.74
CA SER A 308 -4.31 -3.56 -21.45
C SER A 308 -3.54 -4.49 -22.39
N ARG A 309 -4.03 -4.69 -23.62
CA ARG A 309 -3.42 -5.58 -24.63
C ARG A 309 -1.91 -5.39 -24.83
N GLU A 310 -1.41 -4.16 -24.74
CA GLU A 310 0.04 -3.85 -24.86
C GLU A 310 0.89 -4.42 -23.71
N LYS A 311 0.29 -4.56 -22.53
CA LYS A 311 0.97 -5.03 -21.31
C LYS A 311 0.67 -6.48 -21.02
N THR A 312 -0.49 -6.97 -21.47
CA THR A 312 -0.90 -8.34 -21.28
C THR A 312 0.01 -9.27 -22.06
N LYS A 313 0.68 -10.20 -21.38
CA LYS A 313 1.65 -11.11 -21.98
C LYS A 313 1.46 -12.51 -21.42
N ILE A 314 1.64 -13.52 -22.28
CA ILE A 314 1.71 -14.90 -21.85
C ILE A 314 3.18 -15.30 -21.85
N THR A 315 3.67 -15.74 -20.69
CA THR A 315 5.06 -16.11 -20.48
C THR A 315 5.16 -17.49 -19.85
N GLN A 316 6.23 -18.20 -20.23
CA GLN A 316 6.58 -19.45 -19.57
C GLN A 316 7.34 -19.15 -18.28
N ILE A 317 7.05 -19.93 -17.24
CA ILE A 317 7.70 -19.76 -15.93
C ILE A 317 9.22 -19.99 -15.97
N GLN A 318 9.72 -20.73 -16.95
CA GLN A 318 11.16 -20.99 -17.13
C GLN A 318 11.92 -19.76 -17.65
N THR A 319 11.27 -18.95 -18.49
CA THR A 319 11.77 -17.64 -18.91
C THR A 319 11.74 -16.67 -17.73
N GLY A 320 10.65 -16.75 -16.95
CA GLY A 320 10.39 -15.91 -15.80
C GLY A 320 9.70 -14.60 -16.18
N PHE A 321 9.00 -14.02 -15.21
CA PHE A 321 8.22 -12.80 -15.38
C PHE A 321 8.41 -11.85 -14.20
N ASP A 322 8.06 -10.58 -14.40
CA ASP A 322 8.15 -9.55 -13.36
C ASP A 322 6.76 -9.24 -12.79
N PHE A 323 6.60 -9.30 -11.48
CA PHE A 323 5.36 -8.96 -10.78
C PHE A 323 5.69 -8.19 -9.48
N LEU A 324 5.08 -7.03 -9.27
CA LEU A 324 5.29 -6.16 -8.09
C LEU A 324 6.76 -5.81 -7.79
N GLY A 325 7.59 -5.76 -8.83
CA GLY A 325 9.03 -5.49 -8.73
C GLY A 325 9.88 -6.72 -8.36
N PHE A 326 9.30 -7.91 -8.41
CA PHE A 326 9.98 -9.20 -8.23
C PHE A 326 10.02 -9.97 -9.53
N ASN A 327 11.16 -10.55 -9.85
CA ASN A 327 11.30 -11.53 -10.91
C ASN A 327 11.04 -12.94 -10.35
N ILE A 328 10.05 -13.62 -10.93
CA ILE A 328 9.65 -14.98 -10.54
C ILE A 328 10.06 -15.91 -11.68
N ARG A 329 10.99 -16.83 -11.39
CA ARG A 329 11.52 -17.76 -12.40
C ARG A 329 11.77 -19.14 -11.83
N LYS A 330 11.32 -20.17 -12.55
CA LYS A 330 11.64 -21.57 -12.26
C LYS A 330 12.85 -21.99 -13.09
N TYR A 331 13.90 -22.42 -12.41
CA TYR A 331 15.14 -22.83 -13.07
C TYR A 331 15.08 -24.29 -13.53
N PRO A 332 15.94 -24.72 -14.47
CA PRO A 332 15.95 -26.10 -14.98
C PRO A 332 16.09 -27.18 -13.90
N ASN A 333 16.72 -26.84 -12.77
CA ASN A 333 16.80 -27.71 -11.59
C ASN A 333 15.47 -27.86 -10.81
N GLY A 334 14.36 -27.37 -11.35
CA GLY A 334 13.02 -27.41 -10.76
C GLY A 334 12.80 -26.40 -9.63
N LYS A 335 13.81 -25.65 -9.19
CA LYS A 335 13.69 -24.70 -8.08
C LYS A 335 13.13 -23.36 -8.57
N LEU A 336 12.07 -22.89 -7.90
CA LEU A 336 11.56 -21.54 -8.06
C LEU A 336 12.43 -20.58 -7.25
N GLN A 337 13.00 -19.57 -7.90
CA GLN A 337 13.66 -18.46 -7.20
C GLN A 337 12.94 -17.17 -7.53
N ILE A 338 12.53 -16.47 -6.47
CA ILE A 338 11.99 -15.12 -6.56
C ILE A 338 13.14 -14.17 -6.18
N LYS A 339 13.41 -13.20 -7.04
CA LYS A 339 14.49 -12.21 -6.89
C LYS A 339 13.93 -10.80 -7.10
N PRO A 340 14.60 -9.74 -6.63
CA PRO A 340 14.28 -8.39 -7.08
C PRO A 340 14.41 -8.28 -8.60
N SER A 341 13.48 -7.59 -9.27
CA SER A 341 13.55 -7.45 -10.73
C SER A 341 14.73 -6.56 -11.15
N LYS A 342 15.29 -6.81 -12.35
CA LYS A 342 16.41 -6.02 -12.88
C LYS A 342 16.05 -4.54 -12.98
N ALA A 343 14.82 -4.23 -13.40
CA ALA A 343 14.30 -2.87 -13.47
C ALA A 343 14.27 -2.18 -12.09
N SER A 344 13.87 -2.91 -11.04
CA SER A 344 13.82 -2.37 -9.67
C SER A 344 15.22 -2.13 -9.10
N ILE A 345 16.16 -3.03 -9.37
CA ILE A 345 17.57 -2.88 -8.97
C ILE A 345 18.19 -1.66 -9.66
N SER A 346 18.03 -1.56 -10.99
CA SER A 346 18.57 -0.44 -11.77
C SER A 346 17.99 0.90 -11.35
N ALA A 347 16.67 0.97 -11.13
CA ALA A 347 16.00 2.17 -10.65
C ALA A 347 16.54 2.62 -9.27
N PHE A 348 16.77 1.66 -8.37
CA PHE A 348 17.31 1.95 -7.05
C PHE A 348 18.77 2.43 -7.10
N ILE A 349 19.62 1.78 -7.88
CA ILE A 349 21.02 2.20 -8.08
C ILE A 349 21.06 3.60 -8.69
N LYS A 350 20.21 3.88 -9.68
CA LYS A 350 20.11 5.21 -10.31
C LYS A 350 19.68 6.27 -9.30
N ASP A 351 18.68 5.98 -8.47
CA ASP A 351 18.21 6.88 -7.42
C ASP A 351 19.30 7.15 -6.37
N ILE A 352 20.04 6.13 -5.93
CA ILE A 352 21.16 6.33 -5.01
C ILE A 352 22.28 7.14 -5.65
N LYS A 353 22.71 6.80 -6.87
CA LYS A 353 23.77 7.54 -7.57
C LYS A 353 23.38 9.01 -7.74
N ASN A 354 22.13 9.29 -8.12
CA ASN A 354 21.61 10.66 -8.18
C ASN A 354 21.59 11.35 -6.81
N CYS A 355 21.20 10.63 -5.76
CA CYS A 355 21.23 11.14 -4.39
C CYS A 355 22.64 11.52 -3.97
N ILE A 356 23.64 10.66 -4.22
CA ILE A 356 25.05 10.90 -3.91
C ILE A 356 25.56 12.13 -4.67
N THR A 357 25.31 12.22 -5.98
CA THR A 357 25.76 13.34 -6.81
C THR A 357 25.14 14.67 -6.37
N LYS A 358 23.83 14.72 -6.12
CA LYS A 358 23.15 15.95 -5.66
C LYS A 358 23.57 16.37 -4.25
N CYS A 359 23.85 15.40 -3.39
CA CYS A 359 24.23 15.63 -2.00
C CYS A 359 25.75 15.77 -1.80
N ALA A 360 26.55 15.82 -2.87
CA ALA A 360 28.00 15.97 -2.78
C ALA A 360 28.42 17.24 -2.00
N VAL A 361 27.61 18.30 -2.10
CA VAL A 361 27.81 19.58 -1.41
C VAL A 361 27.44 19.51 0.08
N LEU A 362 26.57 18.57 0.48
CA LEU A 362 26.07 18.47 1.85
C LEU A 362 27.14 17.93 2.83
N PRO A 363 26.94 18.18 4.14
CA PRO A 363 27.69 17.50 5.19
C PRO A 363 27.53 15.98 5.10
N THR A 364 28.62 15.24 5.36
CA THR A 364 28.65 13.77 5.25
C THR A 364 27.60 13.08 6.13
N GLU A 365 27.30 13.64 7.31
CA GLU A 365 26.27 13.16 8.22
C GLU A 365 24.88 13.09 7.55
N GLN A 366 24.47 14.19 6.91
CA GLN A 366 23.16 14.26 6.24
C GLN A 366 23.10 13.28 5.07
N LEU A 367 24.19 13.14 4.31
CA LEU A 367 24.30 12.15 3.25
C LEU A 367 24.09 10.72 3.79
N ILE A 368 24.77 10.36 4.90
CA ILE A 368 24.63 9.03 5.50
C ILE A 368 23.19 8.80 5.98
N HIS A 369 22.54 9.79 6.61
CA HIS A 369 21.15 9.63 7.03
C HIS A 369 20.19 9.39 5.85
N LEU A 370 20.32 10.17 4.77
CA LEU A 370 19.49 10.01 3.58
C LEU A 370 19.70 8.64 2.90
N LEU A 371 20.95 8.21 2.76
CA LEU A 371 21.28 6.92 2.18
C LEU A 371 20.78 5.78 3.07
N ASN A 372 21.00 5.86 4.38
CA ASN A 372 20.52 4.85 5.33
C ASN A 372 19.00 4.68 5.24
N GLN A 373 18.23 5.76 5.17
CA GLN A 373 16.77 5.68 5.01
C GLN A 373 16.37 4.95 3.73
N LYS A 374 17.00 5.29 2.60
CA LYS A 374 16.73 4.64 1.30
C LYS A 374 17.12 3.15 1.31
N ILE A 375 18.31 2.82 1.81
CA ILE A 375 18.81 1.44 1.89
C ILE A 375 17.92 0.58 2.79
N ILE A 376 17.60 1.06 4.01
CA ILE A 376 16.74 0.33 4.95
C ILE A 376 15.35 0.08 4.35
N GLY A 377 14.76 1.07 3.68
CA GLY A 377 13.45 0.93 3.05
C GLY A 377 13.47 -0.14 1.95
N TRP A 378 14.46 -0.08 1.06
CA TRP A 378 14.58 -1.00 -0.06
C TRP A 378 14.91 -2.42 0.38
N THR A 379 15.87 -2.61 1.31
CA THR A 379 16.19 -3.95 1.81
C THR A 379 15.05 -4.56 2.61
N ASN A 380 14.31 -3.78 3.40
CA ASN A 380 13.14 -4.30 4.10
C ASN A 380 12.04 -4.76 3.16
N TYR A 381 11.89 -4.14 1.98
CA TYR A 381 10.94 -4.60 0.97
C TYR A 381 11.41 -5.90 0.31
N TYR A 382 12.70 -6.03 -0.02
CA TYR A 382 13.21 -7.21 -0.75
C TYR A 382 13.76 -8.34 0.14
N ARG A 383 13.78 -8.20 1.47
CA ARG A 383 14.33 -9.22 2.39
C ARG A 383 13.58 -10.55 2.42
N SER A 384 12.35 -10.61 1.90
CA SER A 384 11.54 -11.84 1.93
C SER A 384 11.94 -12.85 0.86
N VAL A 385 12.66 -12.40 -0.16
CA VAL A 385 13.00 -13.19 -1.34
C VAL A 385 14.50 -13.47 -1.41
N VAL A 386 14.96 -14.13 -2.47
CA VAL A 386 16.37 -14.48 -2.65
C VAL A 386 17.15 -13.24 -3.07
N SER A 387 17.57 -12.43 -2.09
CA SER A 387 18.16 -11.11 -2.35
C SER A 387 19.61 -10.95 -1.87
N SER A 388 20.20 -11.94 -1.19
CA SER A 388 21.54 -11.81 -0.58
C SER A 388 22.62 -11.38 -1.58
N LYS A 389 22.73 -12.06 -2.73
CA LYS A 389 23.68 -11.70 -3.80
C LYS A 389 23.41 -10.30 -4.37
N VAL A 390 22.13 -9.92 -4.48
CA VAL A 390 21.73 -8.60 -4.99
C VAL A 390 22.11 -7.51 -3.99
N PHE A 391 21.95 -7.77 -2.69
CA PHE A 391 22.34 -6.85 -1.63
C PHE A 391 23.86 -6.58 -1.65
N SER A 392 24.68 -7.62 -1.78
CA SER A 392 26.14 -7.45 -1.91
C SER A 392 26.53 -6.67 -3.18
N ALA A 393 25.86 -6.93 -4.31
CA ALA A 393 26.11 -6.19 -5.55
C ALA A 393 25.74 -4.70 -5.42
N ILE A 394 24.63 -4.39 -4.73
CA ILE A 394 24.22 -3.03 -4.44
C ILE A 394 25.24 -2.33 -3.53
N ASP A 395 25.73 -3.00 -2.48
CA ASP A 395 26.75 -2.43 -1.59
C ASP A 395 28.01 -2.03 -2.37
N HIS A 396 28.44 -2.87 -3.31
CA HIS A 396 29.56 -2.57 -4.20
C HIS A 396 29.30 -1.33 -5.07
N GLU A 397 28.13 -1.22 -5.69
CA GLU A 397 27.75 -0.07 -6.52
C GLU A 397 27.68 1.23 -5.71
N ILE A 398 27.17 1.16 -4.48
CA ILE A 398 27.10 2.30 -3.56
C ILE A 398 28.52 2.72 -3.16
N PHE A 399 29.39 1.76 -2.82
CA PHE A 399 30.78 2.02 -2.49
C PHE A 399 31.51 2.72 -3.65
N MET A 400 31.39 2.20 -4.87
CA MET A 400 32.03 2.82 -6.05
C MET A 400 31.50 4.23 -6.31
N ALA A 401 30.19 4.45 -6.20
CA ALA A 401 29.59 5.77 -6.36
C ALA A 401 30.09 6.77 -5.30
N LEU A 402 30.17 6.35 -4.03
CA LEU A 402 30.70 7.18 -2.94
C LEU A 402 32.18 7.50 -3.12
N LYS A 403 32.99 6.51 -3.48
CA LYS A 403 34.42 6.68 -3.76
C LYS A 403 34.65 7.74 -4.85
N LEU A 404 33.97 7.61 -5.98
CA LEU A 404 34.06 8.60 -7.07
C LEU A 404 33.55 9.98 -6.65
N CYS A 405 32.48 10.04 -5.86
CA CYS A 405 31.97 11.31 -5.33
C CYS A 405 32.98 11.99 -4.41
N MET A 406 33.65 11.23 -3.52
CA MET A 406 34.64 11.80 -2.61
C MET A 406 35.91 12.26 -3.34
N TYR A 407 36.32 11.56 -4.41
CA TYR A 407 37.41 12.01 -5.29
C TYR A 407 37.09 13.35 -5.97
N ARG A 408 35.86 13.53 -6.45
CA ARG A 408 35.42 14.82 -7.02
C ARG A 408 35.31 15.93 -5.97
N LYS A 409 34.93 15.60 -4.73
CA LYS A 409 34.82 16.56 -3.64
C LYS A 409 36.18 17.09 -3.15
N HIS A 410 37.25 16.32 -3.32
CA HIS A 410 38.60 16.68 -2.85
C HIS A 410 39.64 16.50 -3.97
N PRO A 411 39.61 17.34 -5.04
CA PRO A 411 40.53 17.19 -6.18
C PRO A 411 42.00 17.34 -5.79
N ASN A 412 42.29 18.16 -4.77
CA ASN A 412 43.65 18.49 -4.33
C ASN A 412 44.16 17.57 -3.21
N LYS A 413 43.48 16.47 -2.89
CA LYS A 413 43.88 15.53 -1.83
C LYS A 413 44.20 14.16 -2.41
N GLY A 414 45.25 13.53 -1.88
CA GLY A 414 45.65 12.18 -2.29
C GLY A 414 44.54 11.16 -2.04
N ARG A 415 44.40 10.18 -2.94
CA ARG A 415 43.37 9.12 -2.86
C ARG A 415 43.40 8.39 -1.51
N TRP A 416 44.59 8.09 -1.00
CA TRP A 416 44.77 7.45 0.30
C TRP A 416 44.23 8.26 1.49
N TRP A 417 44.41 9.58 1.46
CA TRP A 417 43.85 10.47 2.49
C TRP A 417 42.32 10.43 2.47
N ILE A 418 41.72 10.46 1.27
CA ILE A 418 40.26 10.39 1.11
C ILE A 418 39.73 9.07 1.66
N MET A 419 40.39 7.96 1.31
CA MET A 419 40.01 6.63 1.79
C MET A 419 40.09 6.54 3.32
N ARG A 420 41.18 7.01 3.95
CA ARG A 420 41.31 7.03 5.43
C ARG A 420 40.33 7.98 6.12
N LYS A 421 39.98 9.10 5.48
CA LYS A 421 39.10 10.11 6.09
C LYS A 421 37.64 9.67 6.13
N TYR A 422 37.16 9.02 5.08
CA TYR A 422 35.74 8.73 4.90
C TYR A 422 35.38 7.25 5.03
N PHE A 423 36.36 6.35 4.98
CA PHE A 423 36.15 4.92 5.09
C PHE A 423 36.95 4.36 6.29
N THR A 424 36.36 3.41 6.99
CA THR A 424 36.97 2.75 8.17
C THR A 424 36.65 1.28 8.19
N THR A 425 37.42 0.55 8.99
CA THR A 425 37.19 -0.87 9.23
C THR A 425 36.15 -1.07 10.34
N VAL A 426 35.10 -1.86 10.08
CA VAL A 426 34.09 -2.24 11.09
C VAL A 426 33.74 -3.71 10.93
N GLY A 427 34.01 -4.52 11.97
CA GLY A 427 33.58 -5.92 12.01
C GLY A 427 34.06 -6.77 10.84
N GLY A 428 35.30 -6.53 10.35
CA GLY A 428 35.90 -7.25 9.22
C GLY A 428 35.67 -6.61 7.85
N ASP A 429 34.75 -5.64 7.72
CA ASP A 429 34.62 -4.83 6.51
C ASP A 429 35.62 -3.68 6.53
N GLN A 430 36.56 -3.67 5.57
CA GLN A 430 37.67 -2.72 5.49
C GLN A 430 37.28 -1.36 4.87
N TRP A 431 36.05 -1.20 4.37
CA TRP A 431 35.68 -0.02 3.58
C TRP A 431 34.29 0.53 3.93
N ARG A 432 33.99 0.68 5.22
CA ARG A 432 32.72 1.25 5.66
C ARG A 432 32.73 2.77 5.61
N PHE A 433 31.83 3.35 4.82
CA PHE A 433 31.65 4.80 4.79
C PHE A 433 31.11 5.32 6.12
N TYR A 434 31.76 6.33 6.69
CA TYR A 434 31.41 6.86 8.01
C TYR A 434 31.72 8.34 8.17
N CYS A 435 31.17 8.94 9.22
CA CYS A 435 31.60 10.23 9.72
C CYS A 435 31.50 10.26 11.26
N THR A 436 32.13 11.25 11.89
CA THR A 436 32.02 11.45 13.34
C THR A 436 30.99 12.55 13.61
N VAL A 437 29.98 12.23 14.42
CA VAL A 437 28.88 13.13 14.81
C VAL A 437 28.96 13.37 16.31
N LYS A 438 28.54 14.55 16.78
CA LYS A 438 28.42 14.83 18.23
C LYS A 438 27.02 14.51 18.72
N ASP A 439 26.90 13.75 19.80
CA ASP A 439 25.62 13.49 20.45
C ASP A 439 25.12 14.74 21.21
N LYS A 440 23.87 14.73 21.69
CA LYS A 440 23.28 15.83 22.49
C LYS A 440 24.10 16.19 23.74
N SER A 441 24.88 15.23 24.24
CA SER A 441 25.79 15.40 25.38
C SER A 441 27.22 15.82 24.97
N GLY A 442 27.46 16.18 23.71
CA GLY A 442 28.76 16.63 23.19
C GLY A 442 29.75 15.51 22.82
N ASN A 443 29.44 14.26 23.17
CA ASN A 443 30.30 13.10 22.89
C ASN A 443 30.37 12.76 21.40
N LYS A 444 31.59 12.54 20.89
CA LYS A 444 31.82 12.12 19.50
C LYS A 444 31.45 10.65 19.32
N LYS A 445 30.56 10.35 18.38
CA LYS A 445 30.16 8.99 17.99
C LYS A 445 30.31 8.80 16.49
N PRO A 446 30.78 7.64 16.03
CA PRO A 446 30.82 7.33 14.61
C PRO A 446 29.42 7.01 14.09
N LEU A 447 29.03 7.66 13.00
CA LEU A 447 27.84 7.36 12.22
C LEU A 447 28.27 6.60 10.95
N TYR A 448 27.76 5.38 10.81
CA TYR A 448 28.09 4.49 9.70
C TYR A 448 26.97 4.42 8.65
N LEU A 449 27.38 4.24 7.40
CA LEU A 449 26.47 3.80 6.34
C LEU A 449 26.11 2.33 6.59
N LYS A 450 24.81 2.03 6.59
CA LYS A 450 24.29 0.67 6.70
C LYS A 450 24.47 -0.05 5.37
N GLN A 451 24.92 -1.29 5.43
CA GLN A 451 25.00 -2.15 4.27
C GLN A 451 23.71 -2.92 4.03
N ALA A 452 23.40 -3.11 2.76
CA ALA A 452 22.28 -3.94 2.35
C ALA A 452 22.50 -5.41 2.75
N SER A 453 23.74 -5.91 2.60
CA SER A 453 24.12 -7.29 2.91
C SER A 453 23.97 -7.69 4.38
N GLU A 454 24.02 -6.73 5.31
CA GLU A 454 23.71 -6.95 6.74
C GLU A 454 22.24 -7.27 6.98
N THR A 455 21.37 -6.98 6.01
CA THR A 455 19.94 -7.25 6.14
C THR A 455 19.67 -8.75 6.00
N LEU A 456 19.42 -9.40 7.14
CA LEU A 456 19.06 -10.82 7.18
C LEU A 456 17.81 -11.13 6.35
N ILE A 457 17.92 -12.08 5.44
CA ILE A 457 16.80 -12.63 4.67
C ILE A 457 15.85 -13.34 5.63
N ARG A 458 14.55 -13.03 5.52
CA ARG A 458 13.50 -13.63 6.37
C ARG A 458 12.27 -13.89 5.53
N ARG A 459 11.88 -15.16 5.40
CA ARG A 459 10.70 -15.55 4.64
C ARG A 459 9.43 -14.92 5.21
N HIS A 460 8.57 -14.46 4.31
CA HIS A 460 7.32 -13.83 4.69
C HIS A 460 6.27 -14.91 4.96
N LYS A 461 5.56 -14.80 6.08
CA LYS A 461 4.45 -15.71 6.39
C LYS A 461 3.18 -15.15 5.74
N LYS A 462 2.68 -15.85 4.73
CA LYS A 462 1.43 -15.50 4.04
C LYS A 462 0.28 -15.37 5.03
N ILE A 463 -0.57 -14.37 4.82
CA ILE A 463 -1.86 -14.28 5.49
C ILE A 463 -2.75 -15.49 5.16
N LYS A 464 -3.53 -15.98 6.13
CA LYS A 464 -4.57 -16.99 5.87
C LYS A 464 -5.60 -16.40 4.88
N ALA A 465 -5.96 -17.16 3.85
CA ALA A 465 -6.82 -16.68 2.76
C ALA A 465 -8.17 -16.15 3.27
N ASP A 466 -8.82 -16.90 4.15
CA ASP A 466 -10.13 -16.57 4.74
C ASP A 466 -10.06 -15.56 5.89
N ALA A 467 -8.86 -15.14 6.32
CA ALA A 467 -8.73 -14.26 7.47
C ALA A 467 -9.13 -12.83 7.12
N THR A 468 -10.22 -12.35 7.72
CA THR A 468 -10.64 -10.95 7.65
C THR A 468 -10.41 -10.27 8.99
N PRO A 469 -9.89 -9.02 9.03
CA PRO A 469 -9.74 -8.27 10.27
C PRO A 469 -11.08 -8.02 11.00
N PHE A 470 -12.20 -8.23 10.32
CA PHE A 470 -13.54 -7.95 10.81
C PHE A 470 -14.31 -9.20 11.28
N ASP A 471 -13.62 -10.34 11.42
CA ASP A 471 -14.18 -11.57 11.95
C ASP A 471 -13.56 -11.92 13.32
N PRO A 472 -14.37 -12.13 14.37
CA PRO A 472 -13.86 -12.45 15.71
C PRO A 472 -13.00 -13.71 15.74
N ARG A 473 -13.25 -14.68 14.85
CA ARG A 473 -12.51 -15.94 14.76
C ARG A 473 -11.02 -15.75 14.47
N PHE A 474 -10.64 -14.64 13.85
CA PHE A 474 -9.25 -14.33 13.51
C PHE A 474 -8.62 -13.28 14.42
N LYS A 475 -9.28 -12.88 15.51
CA LYS A 475 -8.76 -11.87 16.44
C LYS A 475 -7.37 -12.24 16.94
N ASP A 476 -7.22 -13.42 17.55
CA ASP A 476 -5.95 -13.88 18.12
C ASP A 476 -4.87 -14.04 17.04
N TYR A 477 -5.27 -14.48 15.85
CA TYR A 477 -4.38 -14.58 14.69
C TYR A 477 -3.78 -13.23 14.30
N PHE A 478 -4.61 -12.18 14.22
CA PHE A 478 -4.12 -10.83 13.90
C PHE A 478 -3.34 -10.20 15.05
N GLU A 479 -3.69 -10.48 16.31
CA GLU A 479 -2.91 -10.05 17.47
C GLU A 479 -1.51 -10.67 17.49
N GLN A 480 -1.41 -11.99 17.27
CA GLN A 480 -0.12 -12.68 17.16
C GLN A 480 0.73 -12.11 16.02
N ARG A 481 0.12 -11.91 14.84
CA ARG A 481 0.82 -11.33 13.68
C ARG A 481 1.27 -9.89 13.94
N PHE A 482 0.50 -9.11 14.69
CA PHE A 482 0.88 -7.76 15.11
C PHE A 482 2.04 -7.78 16.12
N LYS A 483 1.99 -8.66 17.13
CA LYS A 483 3.09 -8.86 18.08
C LYS A 483 4.38 -9.27 17.36
N GLU A 484 4.29 -10.21 16.42
CA GLU A 484 5.43 -10.59 15.58
C GLU A 484 5.97 -9.41 14.78
N GLN A 485 5.09 -8.61 14.16
CA GLN A 485 5.50 -7.43 13.40
C GLN A 485 6.21 -6.38 14.27
N ASN A 486 5.68 -6.10 15.47
CA ASN A 486 6.30 -5.17 16.41
C ASN A 486 7.63 -5.70 16.95
N ASN A 487 7.70 -6.97 17.32
CA ASN A 487 8.95 -7.60 17.75
C ASN A 487 10.01 -7.54 16.64
N ARG A 488 9.59 -7.70 15.37
CA ARG A 488 10.49 -7.53 14.21
C ARG A 488 10.98 -6.08 14.10
N TYR A 489 10.09 -5.10 14.27
CA TYR A 489 10.45 -3.68 14.24
C TYR A 489 11.44 -3.31 15.35
N ILE A 490 11.18 -3.76 16.58
CA ILE A 490 12.05 -3.52 17.74
C ILE A 490 13.42 -4.17 17.51
N ARG A 491 13.47 -5.45 17.11
CA ARG A 491 14.74 -6.15 16.85
C ARG A 491 15.56 -5.53 15.71
N ALA A 492 14.91 -5.02 14.67
CA ALA A 492 15.60 -4.31 13.58
C ALA A 492 16.22 -2.97 14.04
N ASN A 493 15.67 -2.38 15.10
CA ASN A 493 16.16 -1.16 15.72
C ASN A 493 16.98 -1.39 16.99
N SER A 494 17.21 -2.64 17.42
CA SER A 494 18.00 -2.98 18.61
C SER A 494 19.33 -3.66 18.27
N SER A 495 19.67 -3.83 16.98
CA SER A 495 21.00 -4.29 16.58
C SER A 495 22.04 -3.25 17.03
N LYS A 496 23.24 -3.69 17.43
CA LYS A 496 24.35 -2.92 18.06
C LYS A 496 24.82 -1.62 17.35
N SER A 497 24.20 -1.25 16.23
CA SER A 497 24.33 0.01 15.49
C SER A 497 23.20 1.03 15.76
N ALA A 498 22.32 0.77 16.73
CA ALA A 498 21.18 1.62 17.07
C ALA A 498 21.45 2.66 18.17
N GLY A 499 22.70 3.09 18.33
CA GLY A 499 23.05 4.18 19.21
C GLY A 499 22.77 5.53 18.57
N LEU A 500 21.49 5.90 18.39
CA LEU A 500 20.96 7.28 18.34
C LEU A 500 19.43 7.20 18.18
N ARG A 501 18.71 7.61 19.23
CA ARG A 501 17.24 7.66 19.25
C ARG A 501 16.74 8.57 18.12
N ILE A 502 16.12 7.97 17.10
CA ILE A 502 15.17 8.68 16.23
C ILE A 502 13.80 8.54 16.91
N ILE A 503 13.29 9.64 17.43
CA ILE A 503 11.87 9.78 17.76
C ILE A 503 11.11 9.47 16.46
N GLN A 504 10.42 8.33 16.42
CA GLN A 504 9.42 8.08 15.39
C GLN A 504 8.21 8.98 15.63
N PRO A 505 7.85 9.83 14.67
CA PRO A 505 6.53 9.82 14.10
C PRO A 505 6.57 8.99 12.81
N TYR A 506 5.42 8.61 12.25
CA TYR A 506 5.27 7.88 10.97
C TYR A 506 5.19 6.35 11.06
N ALA A 507 4.06 5.90 11.58
CA ALA A 507 3.30 4.82 10.95
C ALA A 507 2.56 5.37 9.71
N SER A 508 3.25 5.62 8.59
CA SER A 508 2.66 5.79 7.25
C SER A 508 3.74 6.13 6.20
N LEU A 509 4.54 5.16 5.79
CA LEU A 509 5.39 5.27 4.61
C LEU A 509 5.29 3.98 3.78
N SER A 510 4.08 3.70 3.29
CA SER A 510 3.86 2.99 2.01
C SER A 510 3.57 4.04 0.94
N GLY A 511 4.51 4.97 0.80
CA GLY A 511 4.37 6.20 0.04
C GLY A 511 5.73 6.66 -0.49
N VAL A 512 6.43 5.76 -1.17
CA VAL A 512 7.52 6.07 -2.11
C VAL A 512 7.31 5.15 -3.31
N ARG A 513 7.11 5.76 -4.48
CA ARG A 513 7.15 5.11 -5.80
C ARG A 513 8.58 4.83 -6.23
#